data_AF-A0A368HAA0-F1
#
_entry.id   AF-A0A368HAA0-F1
#
_cell.length_a   1.000
_cell.length_b   1.000
_cell.length_c   1.000
_cell.angle_alpha   90.00
_cell.angle_beta   90.00
_cell.angle_gamma   90.00
#
_symmetry.space_group_name_H-M   'P 1'
#
loop_
_entity.id
_entity.type
_entity.pdbx_description
1 polymer ?
#
loop_
_entity_poly.entity_id
_entity_poly.type
_entity_poly.pdbx_seq_one_letter_code
_entity_poly.pdbx_strand_id
1 'polypeptide(L)'
;MPDFNYRRSLAHAALMQLIEQAQQPKKDSDPREETPIETLQLFTEWSRGESDACGRPLATQSSDRYTTGEAAFVGDLKVKDLGHAAFVLSTQAHAKISDIDTSLALKEEGVYGFISIKDIPAGGTNNPGSLPCNVWGADDTPIFSGDEVSRSRHWQRIVMYIRS
;
A
#
# COMPACT_ATOMS: atom_id res chain seq x y z
N MET A 1 -17.38 -9.63 6.60
CA MET A 1 -17.34 -11.11 6.59
C MET A 1 -18.06 -11.56 5.32
N PRO A 2 -17.48 -12.40 4.44
CA PRO A 2 -18.18 -12.81 3.24
C PRO A 2 -19.45 -13.57 3.63
N ASP A 3 -20.59 -13.14 3.12
CA ASP A 3 -21.89 -13.70 3.50
C ASP A 3 -21.91 -15.20 3.15
N PHE A 4 -22.27 -16.02 4.14
CA PHE A 4 -22.40 -17.47 3.96
C PHE A 4 -23.40 -17.81 2.83
N ASN A 5 -24.43 -16.98 2.67
CA ASN A 5 -25.42 -17.12 1.60
C ASN A 5 -24.80 -16.91 0.22
N TYR A 6 -23.87 -15.95 0.09
CA TYR A 6 -23.16 -15.68 -1.17
C TYR A 6 -22.23 -16.83 -1.55
N ARG A 7 -21.50 -17.42 -0.59
CA ARG A 7 -20.66 -18.60 -0.87
C ARG A 7 -21.49 -19.80 -1.27
N ARG A 8 -22.64 -20.00 -0.62
CA ARG A 8 -23.57 -21.09 -0.94
C ARG A 8 -24.19 -20.92 -2.32
N SER A 9 -24.62 -19.72 -2.69
CA SER A 9 -25.19 -19.45 -4.01
C SER A 9 -24.15 -19.62 -5.12
N LEU A 10 -22.90 -19.20 -4.89
CA LEU A 10 -21.81 -19.40 -5.83
C LEU A 10 -21.46 -20.88 -6.01
N ALA A 11 -21.39 -21.65 -4.92
CA ALA A 11 -21.17 -23.10 -5.00
C ALA A 11 -22.29 -23.82 -5.76
N HIS A 12 -23.54 -23.40 -5.54
CA HIS A 12 -24.69 -23.92 -6.28
C HIS A 12 -24.63 -23.57 -7.77
N ALA A 13 -24.30 -22.32 -8.11
CA ALA A 13 -24.15 -21.88 -9.49
C ALA A 13 -23.02 -22.63 -10.22
N ALA A 14 -21.88 -22.84 -9.56
CA ALA A 14 -20.76 -23.61 -10.10
C ALA A 14 -21.13 -25.08 -10.37
N LEU A 15 -21.90 -25.70 -9.46
CA LEU A 15 -22.43 -27.05 -9.65
C LEU A 15 -23.38 -27.13 -10.85
N MET A 16 -24.28 -26.15 -11.00
CA MET A 16 -25.19 -26.08 -12.14
C MET A 16 -24.42 -25.93 -13.46
N GLN A 17 -23.41 -25.08 -13.51
CA GLN A 17 -22.51 -24.94 -14.68
C GLN A 17 -21.77 -26.24 -15.01
N LEU A 18 -21.30 -26.99 -14.01
CA LEU A 18 -20.62 -28.26 -14.22
C LEU A 18 -21.56 -29.34 -14.76
N ILE A 19 -22.79 -29.41 -14.23
CA ILE A 19 -23.81 -30.32 -14.75
C ILE A 19 -24.16 -29.98 -16.21
N GLU A 20 -24.30 -28.70 -16.51
CA GLU A 20 -24.57 -28.20 -17.87
C GLU A 20 -23.43 -28.53 -18.85
N GLN A 21 -22.16 -28.33 -18.44
CA GLN A 21 -20.99 -28.71 -19.23
C GLN A 21 -20.88 -30.24 -19.43
N ALA A 22 -21.28 -31.04 -18.44
CA ALA A 22 -21.27 -32.50 -18.55
C ALA A 22 -22.35 -33.05 -19.50
N GLN A 23 -23.43 -32.29 -19.73
CA GLN A 23 -24.51 -32.65 -20.66
C GLN A 23 -24.20 -32.24 -22.12
N GLN A 24 -23.31 -31.26 -22.33
CA GLN A 24 -22.87 -30.84 -23.66
C GLN A 24 -21.73 -31.72 -24.18
N PRO A 25 -21.65 -32.01 -25.49
CA PRO A 25 -20.50 -32.73 -26.06
C PRO A 25 -19.21 -31.95 -25.81
N LYS A 26 -18.14 -32.66 -25.42
CA LYS A 26 -16.82 -32.10 -25.09
C LYS A 26 -16.35 -31.15 -26.20
N LYS A 27 -16.42 -29.85 -25.96
CA LYS A 27 -15.82 -28.83 -26.83
C LYS A 27 -14.38 -28.64 -26.34
N ASP A 28 -13.39 -29.07 -27.12
CA ASP A 28 -11.96 -28.90 -26.83
C ASP A 28 -11.51 -27.44 -26.99
N SER A 29 -12.16 -26.51 -26.31
CA SER A 29 -11.77 -25.10 -26.27
C SER A 29 -11.58 -24.67 -24.82
N ASP A 30 -10.35 -24.27 -24.49
CA ASP A 30 -9.97 -23.66 -23.22
C ASP A 30 -10.96 -22.52 -22.87
N PRO A 31 -11.71 -22.59 -21.75
CA PRO A 31 -12.87 -21.73 -21.52
C PRO A 31 -12.51 -20.30 -21.04
N ARG A 32 -11.26 -19.87 -21.18
CA ARG A 32 -10.91 -18.46 -21.01
C ARG A 32 -11.26 -17.75 -22.30
N GLU A 33 -12.53 -17.39 -22.45
CA GLU A 33 -12.97 -16.48 -23.48
C GLU A 33 -12.28 -15.13 -23.23
N GLU A 34 -11.16 -14.90 -23.90
CA GLU A 34 -10.48 -13.61 -23.89
C GLU A 34 -11.44 -12.63 -24.57
N THR A 35 -12.11 -11.80 -23.77
CA THR A 35 -12.92 -10.72 -24.32
C THR A 35 -11.99 -9.82 -25.14
N PRO A 36 -12.20 -9.67 -26.46
CA PRO A 36 -11.36 -8.79 -27.26
C PRO A 36 -11.49 -7.36 -26.72
N ILE A 37 -10.37 -6.77 -26.32
CA ILE A 37 -10.33 -5.40 -25.84
C ILE A 37 -10.31 -4.49 -27.08
N GLU A 38 -11.44 -3.84 -27.36
CA GLU A 38 -11.48 -2.78 -28.38
C GLU A 38 -10.96 -1.47 -27.77
N THR A 39 -9.85 -0.96 -28.29
CA THR A 39 -9.28 0.33 -27.87
C THR A 39 -9.42 1.37 -28.97
N LEU A 40 -10.26 2.39 -28.75
CA LEU A 40 -10.37 3.56 -29.61
C LEU A 40 -9.83 4.80 -28.88
N GLN A 41 -8.82 5.46 -29.43
CA GLN A 41 -8.31 6.74 -28.95
C GLN A 41 -8.52 7.80 -30.03
N LEU A 42 -9.30 8.84 -29.70
CA LEU A 42 -9.59 9.97 -30.59
C LEU A 42 -8.88 11.22 -30.07
N PHE A 43 -8.07 11.87 -30.91
CA PHE A 43 -7.40 13.12 -30.59
C PHE A 43 -7.36 14.03 -31.82
N THR A 44 -7.23 15.33 -31.58
CA THR A 44 -7.05 16.33 -32.64
C THR A 44 -5.56 16.54 -32.90
N GLU A 45 -5.17 16.61 -34.17
CA GLU A 45 -3.81 17.01 -34.52
C GLU A 45 -3.58 18.48 -34.17
N TRP A 46 -2.43 18.77 -33.57
CA TRP A 46 -1.92 20.12 -33.35
C TRP A 46 -0.47 20.19 -33.82
N SER A 47 -0.17 21.01 -34.83
CA SER A 47 1.21 21.19 -35.32
C SER A 47 1.45 22.62 -35.85
N ARG A 48 2.42 23.34 -35.25
CA ARG A 48 2.91 24.65 -35.74
C ARG A 48 4.32 24.61 -36.35
N GLY A 49 4.91 23.42 -36.45
CA GLY A 49 6.25 23.17 -36.98
C GLY A 49 6.87 21.88 -36.41
N GLU A 50 7.95 21.36 -36.98
CA GLU A 50 8.56 20.09 -36.54
C GLU A 50 9.10 20.12 -35.11
N SER A 51 9.60 21.27 -34.65
CA SER A 51 10.18 21.44 -33.32
C SER A 51 9.17 21.72 -32.19
N ASP A 52 7.89 21.93 -32.51
CA ASP A 52 6.86 22.24 -31.50
C ASP A 52 6.36 20.96 -30.80
N ALA A 53 6.54 20.88 -29.49
CA ALA A 53 6.12 19.75 -28.66
C ALA A 53 4.69 19.90 -28.09
N CYS A 54 4.13 21.11 -28.10
CA CYS A 54 2.82 21.38 -27.51
C CYS A 54 1.71 20.64 -28.28
N GLY A 55 0.78 20.00 -27.57
CA GLY A 55 -0.37 19.31 -28.19
C GLY A 55 -0.05 17.99 -28.89
N ARG A 56 1.20 17.52 -28.87
CA ARG A 56 1.60 16.23 -29.45
C ARG A 56 1.60 15.11 -28.39
N PRO A 57 1.25 13.87 -28.77
CA PRO A 57 1.31 12.70 -27.88
C PRO A 57 2.75 12.20 -27.75
N LEU A 58 3.60 12.96 -27.07
CA LEU A 58 4.97 12.55 -26.79
C LEU A 58 5.00 11.50 -25.68
N ALA A 59 5.84 10.49 -25.84
CA ALA A 59 6.10 9.53 -24.78
C ALA A 59 6.70 10.25 -23.55
N THR A 60 6.38 9.75 -22.36
CA THR A 60 7.02 10.21 -21.12
C THR A 60 8.54 10.10 -21.24
N GLN A 61 9.27 11.15 -20.88
CA GLN A 61 10.74 11.22 -21.04
C GLN A 61 11.51 10.09 -20.35
N SER A 62 10.92 9.46 -19.33
CA SER A 62 11.50 8.36 -18.57
C SER A 62 10.95 6.98 -18.92
N SER A 63 10.07 6.85 -19.92
CA SER A 63 9.43 5.57 -20.29
C SER A 63 10.44 4.45 -20.55
N ASP A 64 11.51 4.75 -21.28
CA ASP A 64 12.55 3.77 -21.58
C ASP A 64 13.21 3.23 -20.30
N ARG A 65 13.40 4.08 -19.28
CA ARG A 65 13.98 3.66 -18.00
C ARG A 65 13.03 2.82 -17.16
N TYR A 66 11.72 3.05 -17.28
CA TYR A 66 10.73 2.21 -16.60
C TYR A 66 10.68 0.80 -17.19
N THR A 67 10.81 0.66 -18.52
CA THR A 67 10.76 -0.64 -19.19
C THR A 67 12.06 -1.42 -19.09
N THR A 68 13.22 -0.74 -18.99
CA THR A 68 14.52 -1.38 -18.76
C THR A 68 14.82 -1.68 -17.28
N GLY A 69 14.07 -1.09 -16.35
CA GLY A 69 14.35 -1.18 -14.92
C GLY A 69 15.50 -0.29 -14.45
N GLU A 70 15.95 0.67 -15.26
CA GLU A 70 17.00 1.64 -14.92
C GLU A 70 16.46 2.83 -14.10
N ALA A 71 15.15 3.02 -14.05
CA ALA A 71 14.53 4.06 -13.23
C ALA A 71 14.77 3.77 -11.74
N ALA A 72 15.56 4.61 -11.08
CA ALA A 72 15.85 4.48 -9.66
C ALA A 72 14.71 5.07 -8.80
N PHE A 73 14.07 4.22 -8.00
CA PHE A 73 13.13 4.62 -6.97
C PHE A 73 13.80 4.59 -5.59
N VAL A 74 13.12 5.14 -4.58
CA VAL A 74 13.64 5.23 -3.21
C VAL A 74 14.06 3.86 -2.66
N GLY A 75 13.34 2.80 -3.03
CA GLY A 75 13.67 1.42 -2.62
C GLY A 75 14.93 0.85 -3.27
N ASP A 76 15.41 1.43 -4.37
CA ASP A 76 16.59 0.96 -5.11
C ASP A 76 17.90 1.59 -4.61
N LEU A 77 17.80 2.60 -3.73
CA LEU A 77 18.94 3.32 -3.21
C LEU A 77 19.76 2.43 -2.25
N LYS A 78 20.99 2.12 -2.64
CA LYS A 78 21.95 1.37 -1.81
C LYS A 78 22.78 2.35 -0.98
N VAL A 79 22.40 2.51 0.29
CA VAL A 79 23.12 3.36 1.25
C VAL A 79 23.86 2.45 2.24
N LYS A 80 25.14 2.76 2.49
CA LYS A 80 25.94 2.02 3.47
C LYS A 80 25.40 2.29 4.87
N ASP A 81 25.33 1.26 5.71
CA ASP A 81 24.88 1.35 7.11
C ASP A 81 23.43 1.86 7.26
N LEU A 82 22.57 1.58 6.25
CA LEU A 82 21.16 1.96 6.26
C LEU A 82 20.37 1.11 7.27
N GLY A 83 19.86 1.75 8.32
CA GLY A 83 18.92 1.13 9.24
C GLY A 83 17.53 0.96 8.61
N HIS A 84 16.95 -0.22 8.80
CA HIS A 84 15.57 -0.54 8.43
C HIS A 84 14.65 -0.31 9.62
N ALA A 85 13.49 0.30 9.39
CA ALA A 85 12.51 0.51 10.43
C ALA A 85 11.18 -0.19 10.14
N ALA A 86 10.56 -0.73 11.19
CA ALA A 86 9.26 -1.38 11.11
C ALA A 86 8.32 -0.85 12.19
N PHE A 87 7.05 -0.62 11.83
CA PHE A 87 6.03 -0.18 12.77
C PHE A 87 5.32 -1.36 13.42
N VAL A 88 5.10 -1.27 14.73
CA VAL A 88 4.19 -2.15 15.47
C VAL A 88 2.83 -1.47 15.53
N LEU A 89 1.83 -2.14 14.98
CA LEU A 89 0.48 -1.60 14.84
C LEU A 89 -0.46 -2.28 15.83
N SER A 90 -1.48 -1.56 16.30
CA SER A 90 -2.46 -2.14 17.20
C SER A 90 -3.26 -3.25 16.54
N THR A 91 -3.40 -4.37 17.27
CA THR A 91 -4.28 -5.48 16.90
C THR A 91 -5.74 -5.21 17.26
N GLN A 92 -5.99 -4.30 18.21
CA GLN A 92 -7.32 -3.95 18.71
C GLN A 92 -7.80 -2.63 18.13
N ALA A 93 -9.12 -2.53 17.88
CA ALA A 93 -9.73 -1.33 17.33
C ALA A 93 -9.78 -0.16 18.31
N HIS A 94 -10.10 -0.44 19.58
CA HIS A 94 -10.14 0.56 20.64
C HIS A 94 -9.70 -0.10 21.95
N ALA A 95 -8.55 0.29 22.50
CA ALA A 95 -8.00 -0.32 23.70
C ALA A 95 -6.99 0.61 24.39
N LYS A 96 -6.90 0.51 25.72
CA LYS A 96 -5.81 1.14 26.48
C LYS A 96 -4.56 0.26 26.47
N ILE A 97 -3.41 0.89 26.31
CA ILE A 97 -2.11 0.24 26.39
C ILE A 97 -1.73 0.18 27.87
N SER A 98 -1.79 -1.02 28.44
CA SER A 98 -1.41 -1.22 29.84
C SER A 98 0.11 -1.26 30.01
N ASP A 99 0.81 -1.98 29.13
CA ASP A 99 2.25 -2.16 29.16
C ASP A 99 2.77 -2.59 27.79
N ILE A 100 4.05 -2.34 27.52
CA ILE A 100 4.74 -2.75 26.29
C ILE A 100 6.05 -3.46 26.67
N ASP A 101 6.07 -4.78 26.51
CA ASP A 101 7.30 -5.57 26.69
C ASP A 101 8.11 -5.61 25.38
N THR A 102 9.34 -5.12 25.45
CA THR A 102 10.29 -5.01 24.32
C THR A 102 11.49 -5.94 24.49
N SER A 103 11.55 -6.67 25.61
CA SER A 103 12.73 -7.42 26.04
C SER A 103 13.15 -8.53 25.08
N LEU A 104 12.19 -9.17 24.42
CA LEU A 104 12.46 -10.19 23.41
C LEU A 104 12.99 -9.57 22.12
N ALA A 105 12.37 -8.48 21.65
CA ALA A 105 12.77 -7.81 20.41
C ALA A 105 14.16 -7.20 20.49
N LEU A 106 14.56 -6.64 21.64
CA LEU A 106 15.88 -6.06 21.83
C LEU A 106 17.00 -7.10 21.96
N LYS A 107 16.68 -8.38 22.18
CA LYS A 107 17.67 -9.47 22.23
C LYS A 107 17.97 -10.05 20.85
N GLU A 108 17.13 -9.79 19.87
CA GLU A 108 17.32 -10.29 18.51
C GLU A 108 18.54 -9.62 17.86
N GLU A 109 19.33 -10.43 17.16
CA GLU A 109 20.52 -9.94 16.47
C GLU A 109 20.13 -8.97 15.35
N GLY A 110 20.85 -7.85 15.27
CA GLY A 110 20.63 -6.81 14.27
C GLY A 110 19.58 -5.76 14.66
N VAL A 111 18.90 -5.88 15.80
CA VAL A 111 18.00 -4.83 16.32
C VAL A 111 18.81 -3.74 17.02
N TYR A 112 18.69 -2.50 16.54
CA TYR A 112 19.32 -1.33 17.15
C TYR A 112 18.53 -0.78 18.34
N GLY A 113 17.20 -0.83 18.28
CA GLY A 113 16.38 -0.28 19.36
C GLY A 113 14.90 -0.17 19.06
N PHE A 114 14.21 0.32 20.09
CA PHE A 114 12.77 0.58 20.16
C PHE A 114 12.54 2.09 20.29
N ILE A 115 11.60 2.63 19.51
CA ILE A 115 11.21 4.04 19.52
C ILE A 115 9.71 4.16 19.78
N SER A 116 9.38 5.02 20.74
CA SER A 116 8.05 5.31 21.22
C SER A 116 7.82 6.82 21.35
N ILE A 117 6.63 7.20 21.84
CA ILE A 117 6.29 8.59 22.18
C ILE A 117 7.31 9.25 23.15
N LYS A 118 7.99 8.45 23.98
CA LYS A 118 8.98 8.93 24.96
C LYS A 118 10.29 9.40 24.33
N ASP A 119 10.55 8.97 23.09
CA ASP A 119 11.79 9.24 22.37
C ASP A 119 11.70 10.49 21.48
N ILE A 120 10.57 11.19 21.51
CA ILE A 120 10.38 12.47 20.84
C ILE A 120 11.19 13.54 21.58
N PRO A 121 12.11 14.27 20.90
CA PRO A 121 12.99 15.23 21.54
C PRO A 121 12.23 16.42 22.12
N ALA A 122 12.82 17.10 23.10
CA ALA A 122 12.27 18.32 23.67
C ALA A 122 12.06 19.39 22.58
N GLY A 123 10.83 19.92 22.46
CA GLY A 123 10.43 20.83 21.40
C GLY A 123 9.85 20.16 20.14
N GLY A 124 9.89 18.82 20.07
CA GLY A 124 9.17 18.04 19.07
C GLY A 124 7.68 17.89 19.40
N THR A 125 6.87 17.55 18.39
CA THR A 125 5.45 17.25 18.55
C THR A 125 5.14 15.83 18.09
N ASN A 126 4.28 15.13 18.82
CA ASN A 126 3.73 13.84 18.38
C ASN A 126 2.64 14.02 17.31
N ASN A 127 2.10 15.23 17.14
CA ASN A 127 1.00 15.52 16.24
C ASN A 127 1.50 16.48 15.13
N PRO A 128 2.15 15.95 14.08
CA PRO A 128 2.71 16.76 13.00
C PRO A 128 1.61 17.50 12.22
N GLY A 129 0.41 16.92 12.18
CA GLY A 129 -0.77 17.52 11.56
C GLY A 129 -1.28 18.80 12.25
N SER A 130 -0.80 19.09 13.46
CA SER A 130 -1.12 20.32 14.19
C SER A 130 -0.09 21.43 13.97
N LEU A 131 0.94 21.20 13.14
CA LEU A 131 1.96 22.20 12.83
C LEU A 131 1.40 23.30 11.91
N PRO A 132 1.88 24.55 12.03
CA PRO A 132 1.40 25.68 11.23
C PRO A 132 1.68 25.52 9.71
N CYS A 133 2.55 24.59 9.33
CA CYS A 133 2.81 24.24 7.93
C CYS A 133 1.87 23.17 7.38
N ASN A 134 0.87 22.69 8.12
CA ASN A 134 -0.07 21.71 7.59
C ASN A 134 -1.01 22.36 6.56
N VAL A 135 -0.79 22.01 5.29
CA VAL A 135 -1.55 22.51 4.13
C VAL A 135 -2.96 21.91 4.08
N TRP A 136 -3.24 20.84 4.83
CA TRP A 136 -4.46 20.03 4.73
C TRP A 136 -5.45 20.24 5.90
N GLY A 137 -5.22 21.24 6.75
CA GLY A 137 -6.07 21.56 7.92
C GLY A 137 -5.58 20.94 9.22
N ALA A 138 -6.23 21.25 10.35
CA ALA A 138 -5.81 20.72 11.65
C ALA A 138 -6.05 19.20 11.72
N ASP A 139 -4.98 18.44 11.92
CA ASP A 139 -5.01 16.99 12.12
C ASP A 139 -4.38 16.66 13.49
N ASP A 140 -5.13 15.89 14.27
CA ASP A 140 -4.80 15.45 15.63
C ASP A 140 -4.21 14.03 15.65
N THR A 141 -3.95 13.44 14.48
CA THR A 141 -3.38 12.09 14.38
C THR A 141 -1.96 12.04 14.96
N PRO A 142 -1.74 11.24 16.03
CA PRO A 142 -0.42 11.11 16.61
C PRO A 142 0.49 10.20 15.77
N ILE A 143 1.79 10.46 15.78
CA ILE A 143 2.82 9.59 15.17
C ILE A 143 2.89 8.26 15.93
N PHE A 144 2.97 8.33 17.26
CA PHE A 144 2.95 7.17 18.16
C PHE A 144 1.75 7.23 19.10
N SER A 145 1.10 6.09 19.35
CA SER A 145 0.05 5.99 20.36
C SER A 145 0.59 6.35 21.75
N GLY A 146 -0.20 7.13 22.49
CA GLY A 146 0.04 7.37 23.92
C GLY A 146 -0.49 6.20 24.75
N ASP A 147 -1.42 6.49 25.66
CA ASP A 147 -2.00 5.47 26.56
C ASP A 147 -3.18 4.70 25.94
N GLU A 148 -3.72 5.18 24.83
CA GLU A 148 -4.90 4.60 24.19
C GLU A 148 -4.73 4.50 22.68
N VAL A 149 -5.26 3.41 22.14
CA VAL A 149 -5.43 3.17 20.72
C VAL A 149 -6.92 3.32 20.42
N SER A 150 -7.26 4.16 19.44
CA SER A 150 -8.62 4.39 19.00
C SER A 150 -8.97 3.82 17.62
N ARG A 151 -7.99 3.27 16.88
CA ARG A 151 -8.21 2.66 15.56
C ARG A 151 -7.43 1.36 15.37
N SER A 152 -8.03 0.37 14.70
CA SER A 152 -7.35 -0.90 14.39
C SER A 152 -6.40 -0.78 13.20
N ARG A 153 -5.21 -1.37 13.31
CA ARG A 153 -4.27 -1.81 12.25
C ARG A 153 -3.80 -0.84 11.16
N HIS A 154 -4.54 0.21 10.81
CA HIS A 154 -4.26 0.96 9.57
C HIS A 154 -3.77 2.39 9.80
N TRP A 155 -3.95 2.95 11.00
CA TRP A 155 -3.64 4.36 11.25
C TRP A 155 -2.97 4.66 12.59
N GLN A 156 -2.79 3.67 13.47
CA GLN A 156 -2.14 3.90 14.75
C GLN A 156 -0.93 3.00 14.94
N ARG A 157 0.22 3.66 14.91
CA ARG A 157 1.52 3.09 15.20
C ARG A 157 1.72 3.15 16.70
N ILE A 158 1.90 2.00 17.32
CA ILE A 158 2.22 1.94 18.74
C ILE A 158 3.70 2.30 18.90
N VAL A 159 4.56 1.76 18.02
CA VAL A 159 6.02 1.77 18.17
C VAL A 159 6.70 1.66 16.81
N MET A 160 7.96 2.07 16.71
CA MET A 160 8.90 1.70 15.64
C MET A 160 10.14 0.96 16.18
N TYR A 161 10.56 -0.14 15.55
CA TYR A 161 11.87 -0.76 15.80
C TYR A 161 12.82 -0.48 14.64
N ILE A 162 14.10 -0.31 14.94
CA ILE A 162 15.16 -0.14 13.92
C ILE A 162 16.09 -1.36 13.95
N ARG A 163 16.44 -1.88 12.78
CA ARG A 163 17.40 -2.97 12.58
C ARG A 163 18.43 -2.65 11.48
N SER A 164 19.56 -3.35 11.44
CA SER A 164 20.52 -3.26 10.33
C SER A 164 19.96 -3.86 9.05
#